data_AF-A0A7S1JHN9-F1
#
_entry.id   AF-A0A7S1JHN9-F1
#
_cell.length_a   1.000
_cell.length_b   1.000
_cell.length_c   1.000
_cell.angle_alpha   90.00
_cell.angle_beta   90.00
_cell.angle_gamma   90.00
#
_symmetry.space_group_name_H-M   'P 1'
#
loop_
_entity.id
_entity.type
_entity.pdbx_description
1 polymer ?
#
loop_
_entity_poly.entity_id
_entity_poly.type
_entity_poly.pdbx_seq_one_letter_code
_entity_poly.pdbx_strand_id
1 'polypeptide(L)'
;HTGYVSSVAFSPDGTRIASGSEDNSIRIWTAADGTVERILSGHTGYVSSVAFSPDGTRIASGSDDWTMRIWTAADGTVERILTSYVDSSWVMSVAFSPDGTRIASGSWDQTVRIWNWAD
;
A
#
# COMPACT_ATOMS: atom_id res chain seq x y z
N HIS A 1 13.55 5.66 -5.96
CA HIS A 1 13.82 4.72 -4.86
C HIS A 1 15.32 4.46 -4.77
N THR A 2 15.80 4.01 -3.62
CA THR A 2 17.21 3.60 -3.41
C THR A 2 17.38 2.07 -3.31
N GLY A 3 16.31 1.31 -3.49
CA GLY A 3 16.29 -0.16 -3.59
C GLY A 3 15.36 -0.64 -4.71
N TYR A 4 15.16 -1.95 -4.83
CA TYR A 4 14.28 -2.52 -5.86
C TYR A 4 12.84 -2.00 -5.72
N VAL A 5 12.23 -1.63 -6.85
CA VAL A 5 10.81 -1.27 -6.92
C VAL A 5 10.01 -2.54 -7.20
N SER A 6 9.10 -2.87 -6.29
CA SER A 6 8.35 -4.13 -6.29
C SER A 6 7.01 -4.04 -6.99
N SER A 7 6.40 -2.87 -6.92
CA SER A 7 5.00 -2.67 -7.20
C SER A 7 4.75 -1.22 -7.58
N VAL A 8 3.85 -1.02 -8.53
CA VAL A 8 3.36 0.28 -8.98
C VAL A 8 1.86 0.22 -9.19
N ALA A 9 1.15 1.32 -8.91
CA ALA A 9 -0.28 1.45 -9.13
C ALA A 9 -0.64 2.87 -9.57
N PHE A 10 -1.50 3.01 -10.57
CA PHE A 10 -2.13 4.30 -10.91
C PHE A 10 -3.24 4.62 -9.92
N SER A 11 -3.43 5.91 -9.63
CA SER A 11 -4.65 6.40 -9.02
C SER A 11 -5.84 6.24 -9.99
N PRO A 12 -7.08 6.14 -9.50
CA PRO A 12 -8.26 5.91 -10.36
C PRO A 12 -8.50 7.02 -11.39
N ASP A 13 -8.15 8.26 -11.05
CA ASP A 13 -8.22 9.43 -11.94
C ASP A 13 -7.00 9.52 -12.89
N GLY A 14 -6.02 8.63 -12.75
CA GLY A 14 -4.81 8.58 -13.56
C GLY A 14 -3.81 9.71 -13.31
N THR A 15 -4.06 10.58 -12.32
CA THR A 15 -3.22 11.77 -12.09
C THR A 15 -1.97 11.47 -11.27
N ARG A 16 -1.98 10.38 -10.50
CA ARG A 16 -0.90 9.97 -9.60
C ARG A 16 -0.51 8.52 -9.81
N ILE A 17 0.72 8.19 -9.44
CA ILE A 17 1.26 6.83 -9.37
C ILE A 17 1.74 6.60 -7.93
N ALA A 18 1.53 5.41 -7.37
CA ALA A 18 2.15 4.95 -6.14
C ALA A 18 3.16 3.85 -6.47
N SER A 19 4.31 3.83 -5.80
CA SER A 19 5.31 2.75 -5.95
C SER A 19 5.84 2.28 -4.60
N GLY A 20 5.95 0.96 -4.40
CA GLY A 20 6.55 0.32 -3.22
C GLY A 20 7.96 -0.21 -3.51
N SER A 21 8.82 -0.26 -2.50
CA SER A 21 10.25 -0.56 -2.68
C SER A 21 10.93 -1.19 -1.47
N GLU A 22 12.08 -1.83 -1.72
CA GLU A 22 13.02 -2.40 -0.73
C GLU A 22 13.66 -1.32 0.16
N ASP A 23 13.65 -0.05 -0.25
CA ASP A 23 14.02 1.07 0.62
C ASP A 23 12.97 1.40 1.72
N ASN A 24 12.05 0.47 1.99
CA ASN A 24 10.97 0.53 2.98
C ASN A 24 9.99 1.71 2.78
N SER A 25 10.04 2.37 1.63
CA SER A 25 9.21 3.55 1.35
C SER A 25 8.18 3.26 0.28
N ILE A 26 7.08 4.01 0.34
CA ILE A 26 6.19 4.20 -0.79
C ILE A 26 6.41 5.61 -1.33
N ARG A 27 6.38 5.80 -2.64
CA ARG A 27 6.43 7.14 -3.25
C ARG A 27 5.16 7.40 -4.05
N ILE A 28 4.66 8.62 -3.94
CA ILE A 28 3.59 9.13 -4.80
C ILE A 28 4.25 10.04 -5.85
N TRP A 29 3.88 9.83 -7.10
CA TRP A 29 4.39 10.56 -8.24
C TRP A 29 3.27 11.25 -8.97
N THR A 30 3.55 12.43 -9.52
CA THR A 30 2.69 13.07 -10.53
C THR A 30 2.82 12.26 -11.82
N ALA A 31 1.71 11.74 -12.35
CA ALA A 31 1.74 10.91 -13.55
C ALA A 31 2.12 11.70 -14.82
N ALA A 32 1.85 13.00 -14.83
CA ALA A 32 2.09 13.87 -15.99
C ALA A 32 3.58 14.11 -16.28
N ASP A 33 4.41 14.23 -15.24
CA ASP A 33 5.82 14.61 -15.38
C ASP A 33 6.80 13.69 -14.62
N GLY A 34 6.30 12.71 -13.86
CA GLY A 34 7.14 11.77 -13.12
C GLY A 34 7.85 12.38 -11.91
N THR A 35 7.42 13.56 -11.45
CA THR A 35 7.98 14.17 -10.23
C THR A 35 7.48 13.45 -8.98
N VAL A 36 8.34 13.33 -7.95
CA VAL A 36 7.92 12.80 -6.64
C VAL A 36 7.11 13.85 -5.91
N GLU A 37 5.83 13.59 -5.71
CA GLU A 37 4.94 14.43 -4.90
C GLU A 37 5.17 14.17 -3.41
N ARG A 38 5.34 12.90 -3.03
CA ARG A 38 5.43 12.50 -1.62
C ARG A 38 6.25 11.23 -1.41
N ILE A 39 6.87 11.14 -0.24
CA ILE A 39 7.48 9.92 0.29
C ILE A 39 6.72 9.52 1.55
N LEU A 40 6.19 8.32 1.55
CA LEU A 40 5.47 7.69 2.65
C LEU A 40 6.46 6.77 3.37
N SER A 41 6.85 7.16 4.58
CA SER A 41 7.78 6.42 5.41
C SER A 41 7.08 5.88 6.64
N GLY A 42 7.46 4.66 7.05
CA GLY A 42 6.94 4.08 8.28
C GLY A 42 7.04 2.57 8.29
N HIS A 43 6.95 1.91 7.13
CA HIS A 43 7.30 0.49 7.03
C HIS A 43 8.74 0.28 7.47
N THR A 44 9.00 -0.82 8.16
CA THR A 44 10.35 -1.18 8.65
C THR A 44 10.96 -2.32 7.85
N GLY A 45 10.29 -2.75 6.79
CA GLY A 45 10.74 -3.77 5.85
C GLY A 45 10.28 -3.46 4.43
N TYR A 46 10.69 -4.31 3.51
CA TYR A 46 10.38 -4.21 2.10
C TYR A 46 8.88 -4.00 1.87
N VAL A 47 8.51 -3.01 1.07
CA VAL A 47 7.13 -2.84 0.62
C VAL A 47 6.93 -3.67 -0.63
N SER A 48 6.17 -4.75 -0.54
CA SER A 48 6.00 -5.75 -1.60
C SER A 48 4.87 -5.39 -2.58
N SER A 49 3.88 -4.62 -2.12
CA SER A 49 2.66 -4.34 -2.87
C SER A 49 2.04 -3.02 -2.45
N VAL A 50 1.51 -2.27 -3.43
CA VAL A 50 0.73 -1.06 -3.22
C VAL A 50 -0.54 -1.06 -4.08
N ALA A 51 -1.61 -0.45 -3.59
CA ALA A 51 -2.86 -0.26 -4.33
C ALA A 51 -3.55 1.06 -3.93
N PHE A 52 -4.15 1.76 -4.88
CA PHE A 52 -5.04 2.88 -4.58
C PHE A 52 -6.46 2.39 -4.26
N SER A 53 -7.14 3.12 -3.38
CA SER A 53 -8.60 2.99 -3.22
C SER A 53 -9.34 3.47 -4.48
N PRO A 54 -10.56 2.97 -4.76
CA PRO A 54 -11.33 3.37 -5.94
C PRO A 54 -11.70 4.85 -5.99
N ASP A 55 -11.76 5.52 -4.84
CA ASP A 55 -11.96 6.97 -4.74
C ASP A 55 -10.66 7.78 -4.82
N GLY A 56 -9.50 7.10 -4.89
CA GLY A 56 -8.17 7.70 -4.96
C GLY A 56 -7.70 8.43 -3.70
N THR A 57 -8.48 8.37 -2.61
CA THR A 57 -8.16 9.09 -1.38
C THR A 57 -7.14 8.37 -0.51
N ARG A 58 -6.97 7.05 -0.71
CA ARG A 58 -6.15 6.18 0.13
C ARG A 58 -5.22 5.29 -0.69
N ILE A 59 -4.15 4.86 -0.04
CA ILE A 59 -3.24 3.84 -0.53
C ILE A 59 -3.19 2.72 0.51
N ALA A 60 -3.27 1.47 0.07
CA ALA A 60 -2.95 0.30 0.87
C ALA A 60 -1.56 -0.20 0.48
N SER A 61 -0.80 -0.67 1.45
CA SER A 61 0.50 -1.31 1.22
C SER A 61 0.69 -2.55 2.06
N GLY A 62 1.34 -3.55 1.48
CA GLY A 62 1.81 -4.76 2.17
C GLY A 62 3.33 -4.76 2.31
N SER A 63 3.84 -5.31 3.42
CA SER A 63 5.27 -5.33 3.70
C SER A 63 5.76 -6.60 4.38
N ASP A 64 7.07 -6.82 4.26
CA ASP A 64 7.84 -7.81 5.00
C ASP A 64 7.94 -7.50 6.49
N ASP A 65 7.53 -6.30 6.94
CA ASP A 65 7.37 -5.97 8.36
C ASP A 65 6.10 -6.58 9.00
N TRP A 66 5.42 -7.47 8.26
CA TRP A 66 4.23 -8.22 8.66
C TRP A 66 2.98 -7.35 8.84
N THR A 67 3.03 -6.10 8.38
CA THR A 67 1.91 -5.17 8.42
C THR A 67 1.36 -4.89 7.03
N MET A 68 0.05 -4.69 6.99
CA MET A 68 -0.60 -3.91 5.95
C MET A 68 -0.87 -2.51 6.51
N ARG A 69 -0.59 -1.47 5.74
CA ARG A 69 -0.83 -0.07 6.16
C ARG A 69 -1.73 0.64 5.18
N ILE A 70 -2.61 1.47 5.74
CA ILE A 70 -3.47 2.37 4.98
C ILE A 70 -3.00 3.78 5.19
N TRP A 71 -2.81 4.49 4.09
CA TRP A 71 -2.27 5.84 4.04
C TRP A 71 -3.29 6.78 3.43
N THR A 72 -3.41 7.98 3.99
CA THR A 72 -4.09 9.09 3.33
C THR A 72 -3.25 9.52 2.13
N ALA A 73 -3.78 9.45 0.90
CA ALA A 73 -3.01 9.79 -0.30
C ALA A 73 -2.65 11.29 -0.37
N ALA A 74 -3.46 12.16 0.24
CA ALA A 74 -3.27 13.61 0.19
C ALA A 74 -2.08 14.10 1.03
N ASP A 75 -1.92 13.57 2.26
CA ASP A 75 -0.90 14.02 3.21
C ASP A 75 0.10 12.93 3.63
N GLY A 76 -0.13 11.69 3.20
CA GLY A 76 0.70 10.54 3.49
C GLY A 76 0.76 10.10 4.95
N THR A 77 -0.22 10.51 5.74
CA THR A 77 -0.38 10.03 7.11
C THR A 77 -0.86 8.58 7.10
N VAL A 78 -0.43 7.80 8.11
CA VAL A 78 -0.93 6.43 8.31
C VAL A 78 -2.30 6.52 9.00
N GLU A 79 -3.36 6.10 8.30
CA GLU A 79 -4.71 5.99 8.89
C GLU A 79 -4.85 4.72 9.74
N ARG A 80 -4.27 3.61 9.30
CA ARG A 80 -4.38 2.32 10.00
C ARG A 80 -3.17 1.42 9.74
N ILE A 81 -2.79 0.66 10.76
CA ILE A 81 -1.84 -0.44 10.68
C ILE A 81 -2.61 -1.72 11.02
N LEU A 82 -2.58 -2.69 10.12
CA LEU A 82 -3.27 -3.97 10.24
C LEU A 82 -2.22 -5.08 10.31
N THR A 83 -2.15 -5.72 11.46
CA THR A 83 -1.14 -6.76 11.72
C THR A 83 -1.76 -8.15 11.61
N SER A 84 -1.01 -9.06 10.99
CA SER A 84 -1.33 -10.47 11.04
C SER A 84 -0.92 -11.05 12.41
N TYR A 85 -1.88 -11.19 13.34
CA TYR A 85 -1.59 -11.71 14.70
C TYR A 85 -1.21 -13.19 14.74
N VAL A 86 -1.42 -13.93 13.66
CA VAL A 86 -1.37 -15.39 13.72
C VAL A 86 0.05 -15.92 13.51
N ASP A 87 0.91 -15.28 12.70
CA ASP A 87 2.21 -15.89 12.37
C ASP A 87 3.32 -14.96 11.86
N SER A 88 3.30 -13.65 12.14
CA SER A 88 4.44 -12.73 11.82
C SER A 88 5.02 -12.98 10.42
N SER A 89 4.17 -12.89 9.40
CA SER A 89 4.47 -13.32 8.05
C SER A 89 4.32 -12.18 7.05
N TRP A 90 5.12 -12.20 5.98
CA TRP A 90 5.16 -11.14 4.97
C TRP A 90 3.81 -10.97 4.29
N VAL A 91 3.37 -9.72 4.14
CA VAL A 91 2.20 -9.38 3.32
C VAL A 91 2.71 -9.19 1.90
N MET A 92 2.30 -10.04 0.97
CA MET A 92 2.86 -10.09 -0.40
C MET A 92 2.01 -9.36 -1.43
N SER A 93 0.71 -9.17 -1.15
CA SER A 93 -0.22 -8.54 -2.08
C SER A 93 -1.34 -7.85 -1.32
N VAL A 94 -1.76 -6.68 -1.81
CA VAL A 94 -2.93 -5.95 -1.32
C VAL A 94 -3.82 -5.51 -2.49
N ALA A 95 -5.13 -5.47 -2.27
CA ALA A 95 -6.08 -4.95 -3.24
C ALA A 95 -7.30 -4.34 -2.53
N PHE A 96 -7.77 -3.20 -3.02
CA PHE A 96 -9.09 -2.68 -2.62
C PHE A 96 -10.20 -3.40 -3.39
N SER A 97 -11.34 -3.62 -2.74
CA SER A 97 -12.57 -3.96 -3.46
C SER A 97 -13.02 -2.79 -4.34
N PRO A 98 -13.71 -3.03 -5.47
CA PRO A 98 -14.18 -1.97 -6.36
C PRO A 98 -15.12 -0.96 -5.69
N ASP A 99 -15.85 -1.36 -4.66
CA ASP A 99 -16.72 -0.48 -3.87
C ASP A 99 -15.97 0.29 -2.75
N GLY A 100 -14.67 0.02 -2.56
CA GLY A 100 -13.82 0.66 -1.55
C GLY A 100 -14.11 0.26 -0.12
N THR A 101 -15.06 -0.65 0.11
CA THR A 101 -15.50 -1.03 1.47
C THR A 101 -14.62 -2.08 2.11
N ARG A 102 -13.78 -2.77 1.32
CA ARG A 102 -12.93 -3.87 1.77
C ARG A 102 -11.54 -3.79 1.19
N ILE A 103 -10.62 -4.46 1.88
CA ILE A 103 -9.26 -4.69 1.42
C ILE A 103 -8.99 -6.18 1.53
N ALA A 104 -8.39 -6.76 0.49
CA ALA A 104 -7.86 -8.11 0.51
C ALA A 104 -6.34 -8.06 0.68
N SER A 105 -5.79 -8.96 1.51
CA SER A 105 -4.35 -9.16 1.65
C SER A 105 -3.99 -10.63 1.47
N GLY A 106 -2.96 -10.92 0.67
CA GLY A 106 -2.33 -12.25 0.57
C GLY A 106 -1.00 -12.26 1.32
N SER A 107 -0.75 -13.31 2.10
CA SER A 107 0.47 -13.43 2.92
C SER A 107 1.21 -14.74 2.67
N TRP A 108 2.51 -14.73 3.00
CA TRP A 108 3.38 -15.91 2.98
C TRP A 108 2.95 -16.99 3.98
N ASP A 109 2.05 -16.68 4.93
CA ASP A 109 1.41 -17.65 5.83
C ASP A 109 0.36 -18.55 5.13
N GLN A 110 0.28 -18.49 3.80
CA GLN A 110 -0.64 -19.26 2.96
C GLN A 110 -2.12 -18.86 3.17
N THR A 111 -2.38 -17.68 3.75
CA THR A 111 -3.74 -17.17 3.94
C THR A 111 -4.05 -15.94 3.08
N VAL A 112 -5.33 -15.80 2.75
CA VAL A 112 -5.94 -14.56 2.26
C VAL A 112 -6.83 -14.03 3.36
N ARG A 113 -6.76 -12.73 3.64
CA ARG A 113 -7.59 -12.06 4.63
C ARG A 113 -8.35 -10.91 3.99
N ILE A 114 -9.59 -10.74 4.44
CA ILE A 114 -10.48 -9.67 4.01
C ILE A 114 -10.72 -8.76 5.22
N TRP A 115 -10.48 -7.48 5.03
CA TRP A 115 -10.60 -6.44 6.03
C TRP A 115 -11.75 -5.52 5.64
N ASN A 116 -12.71 -5.31 6.53
CA ASN A 116 -13.71 -4.27 6.33
C ASN A 116 -13.06 -2.91 6.63
N TRP A 117 -13.23 -2.00 5.70
CA TRP A 117 -12.70 -0.63 5.77
C TRP A 117 -13.80 0.40 6.05
N ALA A 118 -15.04 0.08 5.67
CA ALA A 118 -16.23 0.82 6.07
C ALA A 118 -16.85 0.16 7.32
N ASP A 119 -16.72 0.80 8.48
CA ASP A 119 -17.60 0.64 9.63
C ASP A 119 -18.28 1.99 9.92
#